data_AF-A0A377YXM0-F1
#
_entry.id   AF-A0A377YXM0-F1
#
_cell.length_a   1.000
_cell.length_b   1.000
_cell.length_c   1.000
_cell.angle_alpha   90.00
_cell.angle_beta   90.00
_cell.angle_gamma   90.00
#
_symmetry.space_group_name_H-M   'P 1'
#
loop_
_entity.id
_entity.type
_entity.pdbx_description
1 polymer ?
#
loop_
_entity_poly.entity_id
_entity_poly.type
_entity_poly.pdbx_seq_one_letter_code
_entity_poly.pdbx_strand_id
1 'polypeptide(L)' 'MKGLGSGVIIDAAKGYVLTNNHVINQAQKISVQLNDGREFDAKLVGER' A
#
# COMPACT_ATOMS: atom_id res chain seq x y z
N MET A 1 -3.45 -6.16 15.01
CA MET A 1 -2.02 -6.29 14.67
C MET A 1 -1.71 -5.32 13.55
N LYS A 2 -0.55 -4.64 13.59
CA LYS A 2 -0.09 -3.81 12.48
C LYS A 2 0.87 -4.65 11.64
N GLY A 3 0.53 -4.92 10.39
CA GLY A 3 1.48 -5.44 9.40
C GLY A 3 2.32 -4.29 8.87
N LEU A 4 3.64 -4.47 8.80
CA LEU A 4 4.56 -3.53 8.17
C LEU A 4 5.13 -4.20 6.92
N GLY A 5 5.15 -3.49 5.81
CA GLY A 5 5.76 -3.96 4.57
C GLY A 5 6.16 -2.78 3.70
N SER A 6 6.69 -3.09 2.52
CA SER A 6 7.13 -2.09 1.54
C SER A 6 6.37 -2.25 0.23
N GLY A 7 6.36 -1.18 -0.55
CA GLY A 7 5.74 -1.16 -1.87
C GLY A 7 6.46 -0.21 -2.80
N VAL A 8 6.15 -0.32 -4.08
CA VAL A 8 6.72 0.52 -5.14
C VAL A 8 5.59 1.21 -5.88
N ILE A 9 5.72 2.53 -6.08
CA ILE A 9 4.79 3.30 -6.91
C ILE A 9 5.05 2.92 -8.37
N ILE A 10 4.04 2.34 -9.04
CA ILE A 10 4.14 1.90 -10.44
C ILE A 10 3.42 2.85 -11.40
N ASP A 11 2.48 3.65 -10.90
CA ASP A 11 1.80 4.71 -11.65
C ASP A 11 1.50 5.86 -10.68
N ALA A 12 2.30 6.93 -10.74
CA ALA A 12 2.17 8.06 -9.84
C ALA A 12 0.94 8.93 -10.16
N ALA A 13 0.51 8.98 -11.44
CA ALA A 13 -0.65 9.77 -11.84
C ALA A 13 -1.95 9.14 -11.33
N LYS A 14 -2.01 7.81 -11.30
CA LYS A 14 -3.17 7.05 -10.75
C LYS A 14 -3.03 6.69 -9.28
N GLY A 15 -1.83 6.79 -8.71
CA GLY A 15 -1.55 6.41 -7.32
C GLY A 15 -1.48 4.89 -7.09
N TYR A 16 -1.05 4.12 -8.09
CA TYR A 16 -0.93 2.66 -7.93
C TYR A 16 0.38 2.29 -7.27
N VAL A 17 0.26 1.47 -6.22
CA VAL A 17 1.36 0.92 -5.45
C VAL A 17 1.31 -0.60 -5.55
N LEU A 18 2.42 -1.19 -5.96
CA LEU A 18 2.61 -2.64 -5.96
C LEU A 18 3.24 -3.07 -4.63
N THR A 19 2.68 -4.09 -4.00
CA THR A 19 3.21 -4.69 -2.76
C THR A 19 2.95 -6.20 -2.76
N ASN A 20 3.53 -6.89 -1.78
CA ASN A 20 3.33 -8.33 -1.62
C ASN A 20 1.93 -8.62 -1.07
N ASN A 21 1.25 -9.62 -1.63
CA ASN A 21 -0.10 -10.00 -1.24
C ASN A 21 -0.21 -10.31 0.27
N HIS A 22 0.70 -11.11 0.82
CA HIS A 22 0.67 -11.46 2.25
C HIS A 22 0.77 -10.26 3.22
N VAL A 23 1.26 -9.10 2.75
CA VAL A 23 1.36 -7.87 3.55
C VAL A 23 0.00 -7.21 3.70
N ILE A 24 -0.82 -7.26 2.66
CA ILE A 24 -2.15 -6.63 2.62
C ILE A 24 -3.28 -7.62 2.90
N ASN A 25 -2.98 -8.92 2.87
CA ASN A 25 -3.95 -9.96 3.18
C ASN A 25 -4.44 -9.80 4.63
N GLN A 26 -5.76 -9.74 4.81
CA GLN A 26 -6.45 -9.48 6.08
C GLN A 26 -6.34 -8.05 6.65
N ALA A 27 -5.77 -7.10 5.90
CA ALA A 27 -5.72 -5.72 6.34
C ALA A 27 -7.11 -5.06 6.28
N GLN A 28 -7.64 -4.61 7.42
CA GLN A 28 -8.89 -3.84 7.47
C GLN A 28 -8.69 -2.39 6.99
N LYS A 29 -7.48 -1.86 7.17
CA LYS A 29 -7.07 -0.53 6.74
C LYS A 29 -5.63 -0.61 6.22
N ILE A 30 -5.39 0.03 5.08
CA ILE A 30 -4.06 0.15 4.47
C ILE A 30 -3.70 1.63 4.49
N SER A 31 -2.56 1.97 5.10
CA SER A 31 -1.97 3.30 5.05
C SER A 31 -0.59 3.19 4.40
N VAL A 32 -0.27 4.14 3.53
CA VAL A 32 1.02 4.25 2.85
C VAL A 32 1.68 5.53 3.32
N GLN A 33 2.87 5.39 3.90
CA GLN A 33 3.73 6.51 4.24
C GLN A 33 4.84 6.61 3.19
N LEU A 34 4.98 7.79 2.58
CA LEU A 34 6.06 8.10 1.67
C LEU A 34 7.33 8.48 2.44
N ASN A 35 8.48 8.41 1.78
CA ASN A 35 9.77 8.78 2.37
C ASN A 35 9.87 10.26 2.78
N ASP A 36 9.03 11.12 2.18
CA ASP A 36 8.89 12.54 2.54
C ASP A 36 7.96 12.79 3.74
N GLY A 37 7.41 11.72 4.35
CA GLY A 37 6.55 11.76 5.53
C GLY A 37 5.06 11.95 5.24
N ARG A 38 4.65 12.10 3.96
CA ARG A 38 3.22 12.15 3.62
C ARG A 38 2.57 10.78 3.82
N GLU A 39 1.34 10.78 4.34
CA GLU A 39 0.53 9.58 4.56
C GLU A 39 -0.76 9.60 3.75
N PHE A 40 -1.12 8.45 3.20
CA PHE A 40 -2.32 8.26 2.37
C PHE A 40 -3.04 6.97 2.75
N ASP A 41 -4.36 7.04 2.84
CA ASP A 41 -5.20 5.84 2.93
C ASP A 41 -5.29 5.18 1.55
N ALA A 42 -5.06 3.86 1.51
CA ALA A 42 -5.07 3.06 0.28
C ALA A 42 -6.20 2.04 0.30
N LYS A 43 -6.63 1.63 -0.89
CA LYS A 43 -7.61 0.56 -1.11
C LYS A 43 -7.00 -0.52 -1.99
N LEU A 44 -7.36 -1.78 -1.74
CA LEU A 44 -6.99 -2.88 -2.61
C LEU A 44 -7.69 -2.72 -3.96
N VAL A 45 -6.90 -2.61 -5.03
CA VAL A 45 -7.39 -2.53 -6.42
C VAL A 45 -7.34 -3.88 -7.15
N GLY A 46 -6.54 -4.82 -6.65
CA GLY A 46 -6.42 -6.17 -7.16
C GLY A 46 -5.28 -6.92 -6.48
N GLU A 47 -5.40 -8.25 -6.44
CA GLU A 47 -4.38 -9.16 -5.91
C GLU A 47 -4.09 -10.25 -6.93
N ARG A 48 -2.85 -10.76 -6.91
CA ARG A 48 -2.45 -11.98 -7.62
C ARG A 48 -1.68 -12.88 -6.69
#